data_AF-A0A954KRX6-F1
#
_entry.id   AF-A0A954KRX6-F1
#
_cell.length_a   1.000
_cell.length_b   1.000
_cell.length_c   1.000
_cell.angle_alpha   90.00
_cell.angle_beta   90.00
_cell.angle_gamma   90.00
#
_symmetry.space_group_name_H-M   'P 1'
#
loop_
_entity.id
_entity.type
_entity.pdbx_description
1 polymer ?
#
loop_
_entity_poly.entity_id
_entity_poly.type
_entity_poly.pdbx_seq_one_letter_code
_entity_poly.pdbx_strand_id
1 'polypeptide(L)'
;AEKTNVDPQDVVLAVAPASSLAGSIQVVARSVETALHQLHELGFDLSRIESATGTAPLPPIAADPLTGIGWTNDAILYGGRVQLWVTGDDESLQEIGPQIPANSSEEFGKPFMELFEAAGRDFYKLDPSLFSPAEVTLYNLTTGRTWKFGEVRPDVLQQSFGW
;
A
#
# COMPACT_ATOMS: atom_id res chain seq x y z
N ALA A 1 7.85 12.96 -23.15
CA ALA A 1 8.42 13.08 -24.50
C ALA A 1 9.93 12.84 -24.43
N GLU A 2 10.75 13.82 -24.02
CA GLU A 2 12.22 13.65 -23.98
C GLU A 2 12.69 12.49 -23.10
N LYS A 3 12.25 12.42 -21.84
CA LYS A 3 12.61 11.30 -20.91
C LYS A 3 12.17 9.91 -21.39
N THR A 4 11.14 9.84 -22.22
CA THR A 4 10.57 8.58 -22.72
C THR A 4 11.02 8.26 -24.14
N ASN A 5 11.77 9.16 -24.80
CA ASN A 5 12.14 9.08 -26.22
C ASN A 5 10.94 8.83 -27.15
N VAL A 6 9.82 9.51 -26.89
CA VAL A 6 8.58 9.45 -27.68
C VAL A 6 8.21 10.86 -28.15
N ASP A 7 7.68 10.97 -29.36
CA ASP A 7 7.22 12.24 -29.92
C ASP A 7 6.14 12.87 -29.03
N PRO A 8 6.14 14.19 -28.80
CA PRO A 8 5.20 14.84 -27.88
C PRO A 8 3.72 14.58 -28.19
N GLN A 9 3.38 14.43 -29.48
CA GLN A 9 2.01 14.16 -29.93
C GLN A 9 1.50 12.77 -29.53
N ASP A 10 2.40 11.84 -29.26
CA ASP A 10 2.07 10.46 -28.85
C ASP A 10 2.11 10.29 -27.32
N VAL A 11 2.34 11.38 -26.57
CA VAL A 11 2.31 11.38 -25.10
C VAL A 11 0.93 11.76 -24.60
N VAL A 12 0.30 10.85 -23.87
CA VAL A 12 -0.97 11.10 -23.19
C VAL A 12 -0.71 11.41 -21.71
N LEU A 13 -1.28 12.50 -21.20
CA LEU A 13 -1.22 12.88 -19.79
C LEU A 13 -2.61 12.74 -19.16
N ALA A 14 -2.74 11.82 -18.20
CA ALA A 14 -3.93 11.72 -17.35
C ALA A 14 -3.66 12.45 -16.02
N VAL A 15 -4.57 13.36 -15.64
CA VAL A 15 -4.40 14.21 -14.45
C VAL A 15 -5.64 14.14 -13.58
N ALA A 16 -5.45 13.84 -12.29
CA ALA A 16 -6.51 13.84 -11.28
C ALA A 16 -5.95 14.39 -9.95
N PRO A 17 -6.62 15.38 -9.32
CA PRO A 17 -6.24 15.85 -7.99
C PRO A 17 -6.45 14.76 -6.92
N ALA A 18 -5.64 14.77 -5.86
CA ALA A 18 -5.82 13.85 -4.72
C ALA A 18 -7.18 14.00 -4.03
N SER A 19 -7.76 15.21 -4.05
CA SER A 19 -9.10 15.55 -3.56
C SER A 19 -10.21 15.31 -4.60
N SER A 20 -10.09 14.28 -5.42
CA SER A 20 -11.08 13.94 -6.45
C SER A 20 -11.37 12.44 -6.48
N LEU A 21 -12.53 12.05 -7.00
CA LEU A 21 -12.91 10.63 -7.10
C LEU A 21 -11.87 9.80 -7.89
N ALA A 22 -11.41 10.31 -9.03
CA ALA A 22 -10.38 9.64 -9.83
C ALA A 22 -9.04 9.55 -9.07
N GLY A 23 -8.67 10.58 -8.32
CA GLY A 23 -7.49 10.59 -7.46
C GLY A 23 -7.57 9.57 -6.33
N SER A 24 -8.70 9.51 -5.62
CA SER A 24 -8.91 8.54 -4.55
C SER A 24 -8.90 7.11 -5.09
N ILE A 25 -9.62 6.83 -6.18
CA ILE A 25 -9.67 5.51 -6.80
C ILE A 25 -8.28 5.05 -7.24
N GLN A 26 -7.52 5.89 -7.94
CA GLN A 26 -6.22 5.47 -8.47
C GLN A 26 -5.18 5.22 -7.37
N VAL A 27 -5.28 5.90 -6.21
CA VAL A 27 -4.40 5.61 -5.07
C VAL A 27 -4.81 4.28 -4.43
N VAL A 28 -6.07 4.10 -4.02
CA VAL A 28 -6.47 2.87 -3.31
C VAL A 28 -6.35 1.60 -4.16
N ALA A 29 -6.42 1.74 -5.49
CA ALA A 29 -6.17 0.66 -6.44
C ALA A 29 -4.71 0.14 -6.41
N ARG A 30 -3.79 0.86 -5.78
CA ARG A 30 -2.37 0.48 -5.64
C ARG A 30 -2.09 -0.45 -4.46
N SER A 31 -3.11 -0.95 -3.75
CA SER A 31 -2.90 -1.89 -2.64
C SER A 31 -2.00 -3.08 -2.98
N VAL A 32 -2.10 -3.66 -4.18
CA VAL A 32 -1.17 -4.70 -4.64
C VAL A 32 0.24 -4.16 -4.83
N GLU A 33 0.36 -2.98 -5.45
CA GLU A 33 1.64 -2.34 -5.73
C GLU A 33 2.42 -2.05 -4.44
N THR A 34 1.77 -1.57 -3.38
CA THR A 34 2.43 -1.34 -2.09
C THR A 34 3.00 -2.62 -1.47
N ALA A 35 2.29 -3.74 -1.57
CA ALA A 35 2.80 -5.04 -1.12
C ALA A 35 4.03 -5.50 -1.93
N LEU A 36 3.98 -5.33 -3.25
CA LEU A 36 5.09 -5.70 -4.14
C LEU A 36 6.30 -4.77 -3.95
N HIS A 37 6.07 -3.49 -3.73
CA HIS A 37 7.12 -2.52 -3.42
C HIS A 37 7.80 -2.88 -2.10
N GLN A 38 7.03 -3.18 -1.04
CA GLN A 38 7.60 -3.60 0.23
C GLN A 38 8.40 -4.90 0.11
N LEU A 39 7.90 -5.89 -0.64
CA LEU A 39 8.65 -7.11 -0.95
C LEU A 39 9.97 -6.80 -1.67
N HIS A 40 9.97 -5.85 -2.62
CA HIS A 40 11.18 -5.44 -3.33
C HIS A 40 12.22 -4.82 -2.40
N GLU A 41 11.79 -3.91 -1.51
CA GLU A 41 12.65 -3.26 -0.51
C GLU A 41 13.24 -4.28 0.49
N LEU A 42 12.47 -5.32 0.82
CA LEU A 42 12.93 -6.45 1.65
C LEU A 42 13.84 -7.43 0.89
N GLY A 43 14.15 -7.18 -0.39
CA GLY A 43 15.01 -8.01 -1.22
C GLY A 43 14.37 -9.32 -1.67
N PHE A 44 13.05 -9.43 -1.63
CA PHE A 44 12.34 -10.61 -2.14
C PHE A 44 12.42 -10.68 -3.67
N ASP A 45 12.61 -11.89 -4.18
CA ASP A 45 12.54 -12.15 -5.61
C ASP A 45 11.07 -12.09 -6.08
N LEU A 46 10.68 -10.95 -6.64
CA LEU A 46 9.34 -10.73 -7.17
C LEU A 46 8.97 -11.67 -8.33
N SER A 47 9.94 -12.34 -8.98
CA SER A 47 9.64 -13.34 -10.01
C SER A 47 8.94 -14.59 -9.44
N ARG A 48 8.97 -14.78 -8.11
CA ARG A 48 8.21 -15.83 -7.41
C ARG A 48 6.72 -15.53 -7.31
N ILE A 49 6.28 -14.30 -7.59
CA ILE A 49 4.85 -13.91 -7.55
C ILE A 49 4.20 -14.23 -8.90
N GLU A 50 3.29 -15.20 -8.91
CA GLU A 50 2.58 -15.64 -10.13
C GLU A 50 1.34 -14.79 -10.41
N SER A 51 0.65 -14.36 -9.36
CA SER A 51 -0.52 -13.49 -9.47
C SER A 51 -0.83 -12.81 -8.14
N ALA A 52 -1.63 -11.76 -8.20
CA ALA A 52 -2.04 -11.00 -7.03
C ALA A 52 -3.46 -10.45 -7.19
N THR A 53 -4.15 -10.29 -6.07
CA THR A 53 -5.35 -9.45 -5.96
C THR A 53 -5.25 -8.59 -4.72
N GLY A 54 -5.87 -7.41 -4.75
CA GLY A 54 -5.85 -6.49 -3.63
C GLY A 54 -7.13 -5.69 -3.55
N THR A 55 -7.50 -5.33 -2.33
CA THR A 55 -8.65 -4.48 -2.04
C THR A 55 -8.27 -3.47 -0.97
N ALA A 56 -8.75 -2.23 -1.10
CA ALA A 56 -8.69 -1.23 -0.06
C ALA A 56 -10.02 -0.44 -0.06
N PRO A 57 -10.49 0.06 1.10
CA PRO A 57 -11.68 0.90 1.17
C PRO A 57 -11.48 2.17 0.36
N LEU A 58 -12.52 2.63 -0.33
CA LEU A 58 -12.52 3.95 -0.96
C LEU A 58 -12.86 4.99 0.12
N PRO A 59 -11.96 5.94 0.44
CA PRO A 59 -12.26 6.99 1.41
C PRO A 59 -13.30 7.98 0.84
N PRO A 60 -13.92 8.81 1.69
CA PRO A 60 -14.67 9.97 1.23
C PRO A 60 -13.79 10.90 0.36
N ILE A 61 -14.41 11.73 -0.46
CA ILE A 61 -13.68 12.71 -1.25
C ILE A 61 -13.31 13.89 -0.36
N ALA A 62 -12.01 14.08 -0.13
CA ALA A 62 -11.50 15.16 0.69
C ALA A 62 -11.78 16.53 0.08
N ALA A 63 -11.93 17.55 0.94
CA ALA A 63 -12.12 18.94 0.51
C ALA A 63 -10.82 19.58 -0.01
N ASP A 64 -9.66 19.09 0.46
CA ASP A 64 -8.35 19.60 0.11
C ASP A 64 -7.36 18.45 -0.24
N PRO A 65 -6.32 18.72 -1.05
CA PRO A 65 -5.40 17.68 -1.50
C PRO A 65 -4.61 17.00 -0.37
N LEU A 66 -4.30 17.71 0.72
CA LEU A 66 -3.46 17.18 1.78
C LEU A 66 -4.23 16.12 2.59
N THR A 67 -5.47 16.44 2.98
CA THR A 67 -6.39 15.46 3.56
C THR A 67 -6.63 14.29 2.61
N GLY A 68 -6.77 14.56 1.30
CA GLY A 68 -6.92 13.51 0.28
C GLY A 68 -5.75 12.53 0.25
N ILE A 69 -4.52 13.02 0.36
CA ILE A 69 -3.32 12.18 0.48
C ILE A 69 -3.37 11.33 1.76
N GLY A 70 -3.67 11.95 2.90
CA GLY A 70 -3.77 11.23 4.18
C GLY A 70 -4.79 10.10 4.15
N TRP A 71 -6.03 10.38 3.74
CA TRP A 71 -7.10 9.39 3.70
C TRP A 71 -6.84 8.24 2.73
N THR A 72 -6.27 8.53 1.57
CA THR A 72 -5.99 7.48 0.58
C THR A 72 -4.81 6.59 0.98
N ASN A 73 -3.82 7.12 1.68
CA ASN A 73 -2.77 6.31 2.31
C ASN A 73 -3.34 5.46 3.45
N ASP A 74 -4.12 6.05 4.36
CA ASP A 74 -4.75 5.34 5.47
C ASP A 74 -5.64 4.20 4.98
N ALA A 75 -6.35 4.39 3.87
CA ALA A 75 -7.14 3.34 3.24
C ALA A 75 -6.33 2.08 2.92
N ILE A 76 -5.09 2.20 2.44
CA ILE A 76 -4.22 1.05 2.15
C ILE A 76 -3.55 0.56 3.44
N LEU A 77 -2.97 1.48 4.20
CA LEU A 77 -2.19 1.24 5.42
C LEU A 77 -3.00 0.50 6.49
N TYR A 78 -4.28 0.82 6.63
CA TYR A 78 -5.17 0.26 7.66
C TYR A 78 -6.35 -0.55 7.12
N GLY A 79 -6.63 -0.49 5.82
CA GLY A 79 -7.74 -1.22 5.18
C GLY A 79 -7.34 -2.12 4.01
N GLY A 80 -6.09 -2.02 3.54
CA GLY A 80 -5.57 -2.79 2.42
C GLY A 80 -5.44 -4.26 2.75
N ARG A 81 -6.07 -5.11 1.95
CA ARG A 81 -5.91 -6.57 1.98
C ARG A 81 -5.34 -7.03 0.66
N VAL A 82 -4.20 -7.70 0.70
CA VAL A 82 -3.52 -8.21 -0.49
C VAL A 82 -3.39 -9.72 -0.42
N GLN A 83 -3.64 -10.38 -1.53
CA GLN A 83 -3.47 -11.82 -1.70
C GLN A 83 -2.45 -12.04 -2.81
N LEU A 84 -1.42 -12.81 -2.51
CA LEU A 84 -0.33 -13.14 -3.42
C LEU A 84 -0.27 -14.65 -3.61
N TRP A 85 -0.27 -15.11 -4.85
CA TRP A 85 0.05 -16.50 -5.19
C TRP A 85 1.53 -16.55 -5.53
N VAL A 86 2.27 -17.34 -4.76
CA VAL A 86 3.73 -17.30 -4.71
C VAL A 86 4.32 -18.71 -4.79
N THR A 87 5.50 -18.85 -5.39
CA THR A 87 6.27 -20.10 -5.44
C THR A 87 7.45 -20.09 -4.47
N GLY A 88 7.99 -21.27 -4.13
CA GLY A 88 9.16 -21.46 -3.26
C GLY A 88 8.86 -22.14 -1.92
N ASP A 89 9.79 -22.04 -0.97
CA ASP A 89 9.75 -22.72 0.34
C ASP A 89 8.91 -21.97 1.38
N ASP A 90 8.35 -22.69 2.35
CA ASP A 90 7.50 -22.09 3.39
C ASP A 90 8.30 -21.32 4.43
N GLU A 91 9.56 -21.69 4.64
CA GLU A 91 10.46 -21.06 5.60
C GLU A 91 10.72 -19.60 5.21
N SER A 92 11.12 -19.34 3.97
CA SER A 92 11.35 -17.98 3.47
C SER A 92 10.09 -17.12 3.47
N LEU A 93 8.92 -17.71 3.17
CA LEU A 93 7.63 -16.99 3.21
C LEU A 93 7.19 -16.64 4.64
N GLN A 94 7.46 -17.50 5.61
CA GLN A 94 7.19 -17.23 7.03
C GLN A 94 8.15 -16.21 7.62
N GLU A 95 9.39 -16.17 7.14
CA GLU A 95 10.39 -15.19 7.58
C GLU A 95 10.06 -13.77 7.07
N ILE A 96 9.72 -13.65 5.79
CA ILE A 96 9.43 -12.34 5.19
C ILE A 96 7.99 -11.86 5.47
N GLY A 97 7.05 -12.79 5.58
CA GLY A 97 5.62 -12.50 5.72
C GLY A 97 5.27 -11.44 6.77
N PRO A 98 5.80 -11.50 8.00
CA PRO A 98 5.54 -10.51 9.05
C PRO A 98 6.07 -9.11 8.76
N GLN A 99 6.99 -8.96 7.80
CA GLN A 99 7.64 -7.68 7.46
C GLN A 99 6.94 -6.95 6.30
N ILE A 100 6.00 -7.62 5.63
CA ILE A 100 5.26 -7.07 4.49
C ILE A 100 4.16 -6.09 4.93
N PRO A 101 3.32 -6.39 5.95
CA PRO A 101 2.26 -5.47 6.33
C PRO A 101 2.80 -4.28 7.09
N ALA A 102 2.03 -3.20 7.09
CA ALA A 102 2.47 -1.95 7.69
C ALA A 102 2.58 -1.99 9.23
N ASN A 103 1.99 -2.99 9.89
CA ASN A 103 2.17 -3.20 11.33
C ASN A 103 3.55 -3.74 11.73
N SER A 104 4.46 -3.90 10.75
CA SER A 104 5.89 -4.08 10.99
C SER A 104 6.59 -2.79 11.43
N SER A 105 6.00 -1.61 11.17
CA SER A 105 6.49 -0.32 11.66
C SER A 105 6.16 -0.10 13.13
N GLU A 106 7.09 0.48 13.90
CA GLU A 106 6.84 0.93 15.27
C GLU A 106 5.86 2.12 15.34
N GLU A 107 5.70 2.85 14.24
CA GLU A 107 4.80 4.01 14.13
C GLU A 107 3.35 3.63 13.79
N PHE A 108 3.08 2.34 13.55
CA PHE A 108 1.76 1.84 13.19
C PHE A 108 0.69 2.13 14.25
N GLY A 109 -0.50 2.53 13.79
CA GLY A 109 -1.69 2.70 14.62
C GLY A 109 -2.16 4.14 14.80
N LYS A 110 -1.55 5.11 14.12
CA LYS A 110 -2.01 6.51 14.05
C LYS A 110 -2.38 6.90 12.62
N PRO A 111 -3.38 7.77 12.41
CA PRO A 111 -3.68 8.29 11.07
C PRO A 111 -2.44 8.86 10.38
N PHE A 112 -2.30 8.65 9.08
CA PHE A 112 -1.14 9.06 8.28
C PHE A 112 -0.84 10.55 8.44
N MET A 113 -1.87 11.38 8.55
CA MET A 113 -1.68 12.82 8.76
C MET A 113 -0.98 13.14 10.08
N GLU A 114 -1.27 12.42 11.16
CA GLU A 114 -0.58 12.62 12.45
C GLU A 114 0.89 12.20 12.36
N LEU A 115 1.17 11.09 11.67
CA LEU A 115 2.53 10.63 11.38
C LEU A 115 3.30 11.64 10.54
N PHE A 116 2.66 12.13 9.47
CA PHE A 116 3.24 13.11 8.56
C PHE A 116 3.53 14.45 9.25
N GLU A 117 2.66 14.90 10.16
CA GLU A 117 2.91 16.10 10.95
C GLU A 117 4.02 15.90 11.98
N ALA A 118 4.08 14.74 12.65
CA ALA A 118 5.17 14.39 13.58
C ALA A 118 6.53 14.33 12.86
N ALA A 119 6.55 13.89 11.61
CA ALA A 119 7.72 13.90 10.73
C ALA A 119 8.09 15.30 10.20
N GLY A 120 7.35 16.36 10.57
CA GLY A 120 7.59 17.72 10.09
C GLY A 120 7.23 17.91 8.62
N ARG A 121 6.24 17.16 8.13
CA ARG A 121 5.74 17.16 6.74
C ARG A 121 6.81 16.77 5.71
N ASP A 122 7.67 15.83 6.10
CA ASP A 122 8.74 15.29 5.28
C ASP A 122 8.55 13.78 5.10
N PHE A 123 8.18 13.36 3.88
CA PHE A 123 7.95 11.95 3.56
C PHE A 123 9.18 11.09 3.80
N TYR A 124 10.40 11.64 3.65
CA TYR A 124 11.65 10.88 3.83
C TYR A 124 11.95 10.55 5.28
N LYS A 125 11.23 11.14 6.23
CA LYS A 125 11.37 10.88 7.67
C LYS A 125 10.36 9.88 8.20
N LEU A 126 9.37 9.50 7.39
CA LEU A 126 8.45 8.42 7.73
C LEU A 126 9.16 7.09 7.51
N ASP A 127 8.86 6.12 8.38
CA ASP A 127 9.23 4.74 8.15
C ASP A 127 8.69 4.24 6.80
N PRO A 128 9.54 3.81 5.84
CA PRO A 128 9.10 3.32 4.54
C PRO A 128 8.12 2.15 4.63
N SER A 129 8.18 1.34 5.70
CA SER A 129 7.28 0.20 5.88
C SER A 129 5.82 0.63 6.11
N LEU A 130 5.55 1.90 6.44
CA LEU A 130 4.19 2.46 6.49
C LEU A 130 3.52 2.53 5.12
N PHE A 131 4.27 2.45 4.02
CA PHE A 131 3.74 2.39 2.65
C PHE A 131 3.45 0.96 2.22
N SER A 132 2.77 0.22 3.09
CA SER A 132 2.47 -1.21 2.95
C SER A 132 0.97 -1.48 3.17
N PRO A 133 0.42 -2.62 2.72
CA PRO A 133 -0.97 -2.96 3.04
C PRO A 133 -1.14 -3.27 4.53
N ALA A 134 -2.37 -3.18 5.01
CA ALA A 134 -2.73 -3.56 6.37
C ALA A 134 -2.57 -5.09 6.61
N GLU A 135 -2.93 -5.89 5.61
CA GLU A 135 -2.97 -7.36 5.69
C GLU A 135 -2.49 -7.98 4.38
N VAL A 136 -1.69 -9.05 4.48
CA VAL A 136 -1.27 -9.87 3.33
C VAL A 136 -1.57 -11.35 3.56
N THR A 137 -2.00 -12.05 2.52
CA THR A 137 -2.13 -13.51 2.49
C THR A 137 -1.26 -14.08 1.38
N LEU A 138 -0.37 -15.00 1.73
CA LEU A 138 0.53 -15.70 0.81
C LEU A 138 -0.01 -17.11 0.58
N TYR A 139 -0.44 -17.38 -0.65
CA TYR A 139 -0.81 -18.72 -1.11
C TYR A 139 0.41 -19.37 -1.77
N ASN A 140 1.08 -20.29 -1.05
CA ASN A 140 2.23 -20.99 -1.60
C ASN A 140 1.78 -22.07 -2.58
N LEU A 141 1.98 -21.83 -3.87
CA LEU A 141 1.64 -22.74 -4.97
C LEU A 141 2.51 -24.00 -5.00
N THR A 142 3.69 -23.97 -4.35
CA THR A 142 4.63 -25.10 -4.33
C THR A 142 4.24 -26.12 -3.25
N THR A 143 3.88 -25.64 -2.06
CA THR A 143 3.59 -26.49 -0.89
C THR A 143 2.09 -26.68 -0.65
N GLY A 144 1.25 -25.82 -1.24
CA GLY A 144 -0.19 -25.76 -1.00
C GLY A 144 -0.57 -25.09 0.34
N ARG A 145 0.40 -24.56 1.10
CA ARG A 145 0.13 -23.86 2.37
C ARG A 145 -0.27 -22.41 2.15
N THR A 146 -0.92 -21.86 3.16
CA THR A 146 -1.37 -20.46 3.17
C THR A 146 -0.93 -19.80 4.46
N TRP A 147 -0.35 -18.61 4.33
CA TRP A 147 0.15 -17.82 5.44
C TRP A 147 -0.50 -16.45 5.41
N LYS A 148 -0.91 -15.93 6.57
CA LYS A 148 -1.60 -14.65 6.68
C LYS A 148 -0.91 -13.79 7.74
N PHE A 149 -0.63 -12.54 7.38
CA PHE A 149 0.09 -11.59 8.22
C PHE A 149 -0.59 -10.23 8.20
N GLY A 150 -0.36 -9.45 9.27
CA GLY A 150 -0.94 -8.13 9.43
C GLY A 150 -2.38 -8.17 9.95
N GLU A 151 -2.98 -7.00 10.02
CA GLU A 151 -4.34 -6.79 10.46
C GLU A 151 -4.93 -5.51 9.87
N VAL A 152 -6.22 -5.54 9.58
CA VAL A 152 -6.97 -4.31 9.29
C VAL A 152 -7.27 -3.56 10.58
N ARG A 153 -7.28 -2.23 10.52
CA ARG A 153 -7.60 -1.34 11.65
C ARG A 153 -8.78 -0.41 11.33
N PRO A 154 -10.01 -0.93 11.37
CA PRO A 154 -11.22 -0.13 11.13
C PRO A 154 -11.35 1.05 12.11
N ASP A 155 -10.83 0.90 13.33
CA ASP A 155 -10.80 1.95 14.35
C ASP A 155 -9.95 3.15 13.92
N VAL A 156 -8.79 2.91 13.30
CA VAL A 156 -7.93 4.00 12.77
C VAL A 156 -8.55 4.61 11.51
N LEU A 157 -9.15 3.81 10.63
CA LEU A 157 -9.88 4.31 9.47
C LEU A 157 -11.08 5.20 9.88
N GLN A 158 -11.77 4.82 10.94
CA GLN A 158 -12.88 5.57 11.50
C GLN A 158 -12.40 6.93 12.01
N GLN A 159 -11.32 6.95 12.78
CA GLN A 159 -10.66 8.19 13.23
C GLN A 159 -10.19 9.05 12.06
N SER A 160 -9.53 8.45 11.06
CA SER A 160 -8.96 9.16 9.92
C SER A 160 -10.03 9.84 9.06
N PHE A 161 -11.09 9.11 8.70
CA PHE A 161 -12.13 9.62 7.79
C PHE A 161 -13.21 10.44 8.52
N GLY A 162 -13.23 10.42 9.87
CA GLY A 162 -14.10 11.27 10.69
C GLY A 162 -15.56 10.80 10.81
N TRP A 163 -15.78 9.50 10.99
CA TRP A 163 -17.11 8.86 11.14
C TRP A 163 -17.17 7.95 12.37
#